data_AF-A0A7X6RDW4-F1
#
_entry.id   AF-A0A7X6RDW4-F1
#
_cell.length_a   1.000
_cell.length_b   1.000
_cell.length_c   1.000
_cell.angle_alpha   90.00
_cell.angle_beta   90.00
_cell.angle_gamma   90.00
#
_symmetry.space_group_name_H-M   'P 1'
#
loop_
_entity.id
_entity.type
_entity.pdbx_description
1 polymer ?
#
loop_
_entity_poly.entity_id
_entity_poly.type
_entity_poly.pdbx_seq_one_letter_code
_entity_poly.pdbx_strand_id
1 'polypeptide(L)'
;MTQPNPAALAHAEKTAASTVDMGAKRWVLAAAAALYLVAMVLPFVGDASGWQVLAAASAAEEAQTAITEYVFAWISLIGVGILTTLAVVTQRFAITVPAWMVTTVSLVFSVLGIWLRNSSGLDISRGPGYYLAILCVVAVVFTTFPLILSRNESQATVALERAESQGKDEVAMAQRAATKQQDNPLLIDDRRSRAAQRHKRAR
;
A
#
# COMPACT_ATOMS: atom_id res chain seq x y z
N MET A 1 19.01 37.25 4.68
CA MET A 1 18.40 36.08 4.03
C MET A 1 19.33 34.90 4.25
N THR A 2 19.03 34.04 5.21
CA THR A 2 19.84 32.85 5.56
C THR A 2 19.65 31.78 4.50
N GLN A 3 20.75 31.33 3.87
CA GLN A 3 20.76 30.18 2.96
C GLN A 3 20.10 28.97 3.64
N PRO A 4 19.08 28.34 3.04
CA PRO A 4 18.43 27.18 3.63
C PRO A 4 19.40 25.99 3.69
N ASN A 5 19.58 25.42 4.88
CA ASN A 5 20.50 24.31 5.11
C ASN A 5 20.03 23.06 4.32
N PRO A 6 20.85 22.50 3.41
CA PRO A 6 20.46 21.34 2.58
C PRO A 6 20.13 20.10 3.41
N ALA A 7 20.74 19.92 4.60
CA ALA A 7 20.41 18.83 5.51
C ALA A 7 18.99 18.97 6.11
N ALA A 8 18.54 20.20 6.37
CA ALA A 8 17.19 20.46 6.86
C ALA A 8 16.13 20.19 5.77
N LEU A 9 16.42 20.55 4.51
CA LEU A 9 15.56 20.24 3.36
C LEU A 9 15.43 18.73 3.13
N ALA A 10 16.55 17.99 3.21
CA ALA A 10 16.54 16.54 3.08
C ALA A 10 15.73 15.84 4.19
N HIS A 11 15.80 16.35 5.43
CA HIS A 11 15.01 15.80 6.53
C HIS A 11 13.52 16.15 6.37
N ALA A 12 13.19 17.37 5.94
CA ALA A 12 11.82 17.79 5.67
C ALA A 12 11.19 16.94 4.54
N GLU A 13 11.94 16.64 3.48
CA GLU A 13 11.50 15.77 2.39
C GLU A 13 11.25 14.34 2.85
N LYS A 14 12.14 13.78 3.69
CA LYS A 14 11.95 12.44 4.29
C LYS A 14 10.70 12.38 5.17
N THR A 15 10.46 13.42 5.96
CA THR A 15 9.28 13.49 6.83
C THR A 15 8.00 13.64 6.00
N ALA A 16 7.99 14.51 4.99
CA ALA A 16 6.85 14.70 4.09
C ALA A 16 6.54 13.44 3.27
N ALA A 17 7.57 12.70 2.85
CA ALA A 17 7.41 11.41 2.18
C ALA A 17 6.83 10.30 3.08
N SER A 18 6.94 10.45 4.41
CA SER A 18 6.47 9.45 5.37
C SER A 18 4.99 9.57 5.75
N THR A 19 4.36 10.72 5.45
CA THR A 19 2.96 11.00 5.73
C THR A 19 2.08 10.83 4.50
N VAL A 20 0.87 10.29 4.69
CA VAL A 20 -0.16 10.14 3.65
C VAL A 20 -1.30 11.10 3.98
N ASP A 21 -1.58 12.04 3.07
CA ASP A 21 -2.79 12.84 3.23
C ASP A 21 -4.00 12.02 2.81
N MET A 22 -4.83 11.66 3.78
CA MET A 22 -6.00 10.82 3.57
C MET A 22 -7.28 11.61 3.28
N GLY A 23 -7.27 12.94 3.42
CA GLY A 23 -8.41 13.83 3.14
C GLY A 23 -9.78 13.26 3.57
N ALA A 24 -10.76 13.37 2.67
CA ALA A 24 -12.11 12.80 2.87
C ALA A 24 -12.14 11.26 2.86
N LYS A 25 -11.21 10.60 2.17
CA LYS A 25 -11.12 9.13 2.08
C LYS A 25 -10.86 8.49 3.45
N ARG A 26 -10.26 9.25 4.38
CA ARG A 26 -10.07 8.84 5.79
C ARG A 26 -11.38 8.43 6.46
N TRP A 27 -12.46 9.16 6.22
CA TRP A 27 -13.77 8.87 6.81
C TRP A 27 -14.38 7.61 6.21
N VAL A 28 -14.17 7.36 4.92
CA VAL A 28 -14.61 6.11 4.27
C VAL A 28 -13.87 4.91 4.87
N LEU A 29 -12.56 5.02 5.07
CA LEU A 29 -11.76 3.96 5.71
C LEU A 29 -12.19 3.72 7.15
N ALA A 30 -12.44 4.77 7.93
CA ALA A 30 -12.93 4.66 9.30
C ALA A 30 -14.32 4.01 9.35
N ALA A 31 -15.23 4.40 8.47
CA ALA A 31 -16.56 3.81 8.36
C ALA A 31 -16.49 2.32 7.94
N ALA A 32 -15.63 1.98 6.98
CA ALA A 32 -15.42 0.59 6.55
C ALA A 32 -14.86 -0.27 7.69
N ALA A 33 -13.90 0.25 8.47
CA ALA A 33 -13.37 -0.46 9.63
C ALA A 33 -14.43 -0.65 10.74
N ALA A 34 -15.25 0.38 11.01
CA ALA A 34 -16.35 0.28 11.95
C ALA A 34 -17.40 -0.75 11.50
N LEU A 35 -17.78 -0.72 10.22
CA LEU A 35 -18.72 -1.68 9.63
C LEU A 35 -18.17 -3.12 9.64
N TYR A 36 -16.87 -3.28 9.45
CA TYR A 36 -16.20 -4.58 9.59
C TYR A 36 -16.31 -5.14 11.02
N LEU A 37 -16.20 -4.30 12.06
CA LEU A 37 -16.41 -4.75 13.44
C LEU A 37 -17.85 -5.21 13.67
N VAL A 38 -18.84 -4.57 13.05
CA VAL A 38 -20.23 -5.03 13.07
C VAL A 38 -20.37 -6.38 12.35
N ALA A 39 -19.67 -6.56 11.23
CA ALA A 39 -19.67 -7.82 10.49
C ALA A 39 -19.11 -8.99 11.32
N MET A 40 -18.16 -8.74 12.23
CA MET A 40 -17.59 -9.75 13.14
C MET A 40 -18.57 -10.24 14.20
N VAL A 41 -19.59 -9.44 14.56
CA VAL A 41 -20.63 -9.84 15.52
C VAL A 41 -21.74 -10.63 14.81
N LEU A 42 -21.96 -10.36 13.52
CA LEU A 42 -22.94 -11.07 12.71
C LEU A 42 -22.57 -12.55 12.48
N PRO A 43 -23.56 -13.40 12.14
CA PRO A 43 -23.32 -14.79 11.77
C PRO A 43 -22.38 -14.83 10.56
N PHE A 44 -21.28 -15.55 10.71
CA PHE A 44 -20.22 -15.67 9.71
C PHE A 44 -20.35 -17.01 8.98
N VAL A 45 -20.46 -18.10 9.73
CA VAL A 45 -20.59 -19.47 9.20
C VAL A 45 -21.67 -20.18 10.00
N GLY A 46 -22.79 -20.56 9.36
CA GLY A 46 -23.97 -21.03 10.08
C GLY A 46 -24.43 -19.98 11.10
N ASP A 47 -24.62 -20.40 12.35
CA ASP A 47 -24.98 -19.52 13.47
C ASP A 47 -23.77 -18.95 14.23
N ALA A 48 -22.54 -19.36 13.89
CA ALA A 48 -21.34 -18.89 14.58
C ALA A 48 -20.99 -17.46 14.15
N SER A 49 -20.85 -16.55 15.12
CA SER A 49 -20.38 -15.19 14.89
C SER A 49 -18.90 -15.16 14.48
N GLY A 50 -18.47 -14.11 13.78
CA GLY A 50 -17.07 -13.96 13.33
C GLY A 50 -16.05 -14.02 14.48
N TRP A 51 -16.39 -13.51 15.68
CA TRP A 51 -15.53 -13.65 16.86
C TRP A 51 -15.43 -15.11 17.37
N GLN A 52 -16.50 -15.90 17.26
CA GLN A 52 -16.47 -17.30 17.64
C GLN A 52 -15.63 -18.13 16.67
N VAL A 53 -15.64 -17.75 15.38
CA VAL A 53 -14.73 -18.31 14.37
C VAL A 53 -13.28 -17.97 14.71
N LEU A 54 -12.95 -16.74 15.11
CA LEU A 54 -11.58 -16.41 15.52
C LEU A 54 -11.11 -17.17 16.76
N ALA A 55 -12.01 -17.41 17.72
CA ALA A 55 -11.72 -18.16 18.94
C ALA A 55 -11.62 -19.68 18.73
N ALA A 56 -11.85 -20.18 17.51
CA ALA A 56 -11.99 -21.61 17.22
C ALA A 56 -12.94 -22.30 18.22
N ALA A 57 -14.03 -21.62 18.57
CA ALA A 57 -15.00 -22.13 19.53
C ALA A 57 -15.73 -23.36 18.96
N SER A 58 -16.29 -24.19 19.84
CA SER A 58 -17.02 -25.41 19.46
C SER A 58 -18.11 -25.18 18.41
N ALA A 59 -18.77 -24.02 18.41
CA ALA A 59 -19.75 -23.63 17.39
C ALA A 59 -19.16 -23.54 15.96
N ALA A 60 -17.87 -23.20 15.82
CA ALA A 60 -17.18 -23.14 14.53
C ALA A 60 -16.67 -24.52 14.06
N GLU A 61 -16.42 -25.43 15.00
CA GLU A 61 -16.12 -26.85 14.75
C GLU A 61 -17.39 -27.60 14.30
N GLU A 62 -18.53 -27.35 14.96
CA GLU A 62 -19.85 -27.86 14.56
C GLU A 62 -20.27 -27.38 13.16
N ALA A 63 -19.89 -26.16 12.76
CA ALA A 63 -20.20 -25.60 11.45
C ALA A 63 -19.25 -26.05 10.30
N GLN A 64 -18.35 -26.99 10.58
CA GLN A 64 -17.30 -27.49 9.66
C GLN A 64 -16.56 -26.35 8.95
N THR A 65 -16.12 -25.35 9.72
CA THR A 65 -15.48 -24.16 9.17
C THR A 65 -14.19 -24.54 8.44
N ALA A 66 -14.07 -24.17 7.17
CA ALA A 66 -12.89 -24.47 6.38
C ALA A 66 -11.67 -23.70 6.90
N ILE A 67 -10.46 -24.29 6.82
CA ILE A 67 -9.20 -23.64 7.21
C ILE A 67 -9.06 -22.26 6.54
N THR A 68 -9.52 -22.13 5.29
CA THR A 68 -9.49 -20.87 4.54
C THR A 68 -10.38 -19.78 5.14
N GLU A 69 -11.50 -20.14 5.77
CA GLU A 69 -12.41 -19.19 6.44
C GLU A 69 -11.81 -18.68 7.76
N TYR A 70 -11.12 -19.55 8.51
CA TYR A 70 -10.33 -19.14 9.68
C TYR A 70 -9.19 -18.19 9.31
N VAL A 71 -8.42 -18.56 8.28
CA VAL A 71 -7.31 -17.72 7.79
C VAL A 71 -7.84 -16.38 7.29
N PHE A 72 -8.97 -16.37 6.57
CA PHE A 72 -9.63 -15.13 6.17
C PHE A 72 -10.03 -14.27 7.38
N ALA A 73 -10.65 -14.85 8.41
CA ALA A 73 -11.06 -14.11 9.60
C ALA A 73 -9.85 -13.45 10.29
N TRP A 74 -8.75 -14.19 10.48
CA TRP A 74 -7.54 -13.65 11.11
C TRP A 74 -6.86 -12.56 10.27
N ILE A 75 -6.65 -12.81 8.97
CA ILE A 75 -5.97 -11.85 8.09
C ILE A 75 -6.84 -10.60 7.89
N SER A 76 -8.17 -10.75 7.76
CA SER A 76 -9.08 -9.59 7.65
C SER A 76 -9.11 -8.77 8.94
N LEU A 77 -9.04 -9.40 10.11
CA LEU A 77 -9.00 -8.68 11.39
C LEU A 77 -7.72 -7.87 11.51
N ILE A 78 -6.57 -8.48 11.20
CA ILE A 78 -5.28 -7.79 11.23
C ILE A 78 -5.26 -6.66 10.20
N GLY A 79 -5.71 -6.90 8.97
CA GLY A 79 -5.70 -5.93 7.88
C GLY A 79 -6.69 -4.77 8.09
N VAL A 80 -7.99 -5.07 8.16
CA VAL A 80 -9.07 -4.07 8.26
C VAL A 80 -9.27 -3.60 9.69
N GLY A 81 -9.30 -4.52 10.65
CA GLY A 81 -9.62 -4.20 12.05
C GLY A 81 -8.51 -3.48 12.82
N ILE A 82 -7.24 -3.80 12.55
CA ILE A 82 -6.08 -3.26 13.29
C ILE A 82 -5.24 -2.32 12.43
N LEU A 83 -4.71 -2.81 11.30
CA LEU A 83 -3.75 -2.05 10.50
C LEU A 83 -4.42 -0.87 9.78
N THR A 84 -5.65 -1.02 9.29
CA THR A 84 -6.37 0.08 8.62
C THR A 84 -6.77 1.18 9.59
N THR A 85 -7.31 0.84 10.76
CA THR A 85 -7.56 1.79 11.86
C THR A 85 -6.27 2.48 12.29
N LEU A 86 -5.16 1.74 12.44
CA LEU A 86 -3.87 2.33 12.77
C LEU A 86 -3.37 3.25 11.65
N ALA A 87 -3.57 2.88 10.38
CA ALA A 87 -3.22 3.71 9.22
C ALA A 87 -4.04 5.01 9.19
N VAL A 88 -5.34 4.94 9.50
CA VAL A 88 -6.24 6.10 9.60
C VAL A 88 -5.80 7.06 10.72
N VAL A 89 -5.40 6.53 11.87
CA VAL A 89 -4.97 7.33 13.04
C VAL A 89 -3.58 7.94 12.81
N THR A 90 -2.62 7.14 12.34
CA THR A 90 -1.23 7.55 12.21
C THR A 90 -0.95 8.31 10.92
N GLN A 91 -1.74 8.09 9.88
CA GLN A 91 -1.57 8.66 8.54
C GLN A 91 -0.16 8.43 7.98
N ARG A 92 0.48 7.32 8.36
CA ARG A 92 1.85 6.99 7.95
C ARG A 92 1.84 6.08 6.74
N PHE A 93 2.66 6.41 5.74
CA PHE A 93 2.83 5.59 4.53
C PHE A 93 3.36 4.20 4.88
N ALA A 94 4.32 4.14 5.80
CA ALA A 94 4.93 2.90 6.29
C ALA A 94 3.93 1.94 6.96
N ILE A 95 2.78 2.43 7.44
CA ILE A 95 1.72 1.59 8.03
C ILE A 95 0.62 1.32 6.99
N THR A 96 0.29 2.33 6.18
CA THR A 96 -0.76 2.25 5.15
C THR A 96 -0.44 1.19 4.09
N VAL A 97 0.82 1.07 3.66
CA VAL A 97 1.21 0.09 2.64
C VAL A 97 1.09 -1.36 3.17
N PRO A 98 1.67 -1.73 4.32
CA PRO A 98 1.43 -3.06 4.90
C PRO A 98 -0.05 -3.33 5.18
N ALA A 99 -0.81 -2.35 5.69
CA ALA A 99 -2.25 -2.48 5.90
C ALA A 99 -2.98 -2.89 4.61
N TRP A 100 -2.66 -2.20 3.50
CA TRP A 100 -3.22 -2.51 2.19
C TRP A 100 -2.80 -3.89 1.67
N MET A 101 -1.54 -4.28 1.85
CA MET A 101 -1.04 -5.61 1.44
C MET A 101 -1.76 -6.74 2.18
N VAL A 102 -1.86 -6.66 3.51
CA VAL A 102 -2.54 -7.66 4.33
C VAL A 102 -4.02 -7.74 3.95
N THR A 103 -4.68 -6.60 3.75
CA THR A 103 -6.08 -6.56 3.34
C THR A 103 -6.30 -7.15 1.94
N THR A 104 -5.34 -6.95 1.03
CA THR A 104 -5.40 -7.54 -0.32
C THR A 104 -5.22 -9.06 -0.28
N VAL A 105 -4.32 -9.57 0.58
CA VAL A 105 -4.19 -11.01 0.81
C VAL A 105 -5.48 -11.59 1.40
N SER A 106 -6.12 -10.89 2.33
CA SER A 106 -7.42 -11.27 2.88
C SER A 106 -8.49 -11.44 1.78
N LEU A 107 -8.52 -10.55 0.79
CA LEU A 107 -9.46 -10.64 -0.33
C LEU A 107 -9.25 -11.92 -1.17
N VAL A 108 -8.01 -12.38 -1.34
CA VAL A 108 -7.75 -13.64 -2.06
C VAL A 108 -8.29 -14.83 -1.25
N PHE A 109 -8.05 -14.85 0.07
CA PHE A 109 -8.57 -15.88 0.96
C PHE A 109 -10.10 -15.89 1.02
N SER A 110 -10.75 -14.73 0.88
CA SER A 110 -12.21 -14.68 0.84
C SER A 110 -12.77 -15.38 -0.39
N VAL A 111 -12.17 -15.16 -1.56
CA VAL A 111 -12.57 -15.84 -2.80
C VAL A 111 -12.27 -17.33 -2.73
N LEU A 112 -11.09 -17.72 -2.22
CA LEU A 112 -10.73 -19.13 -2.01
C LEU A 112 -11.66 -19.82 -1.02
N GLY A 113 -12.05 -19.14 0.07
CA GLY A 113 -13.05 -19.61 1.01
C GLY A 113 -14.36 -19.95 0.30
N ILE A 114 -14.88 -18.98 -0.48
CA ILE A 114 -16.10 -19.17 -1.29
C ILE A 114 -16.00 -20.41 -2.17
N TRP A 115 -14.92 -20.49 -2.95
CA TRP A 115 -14.71 -21.58 -3.90
C TRP A 115 -14.61 -22.95 -3.21
N LEU A 116 -13.82 -23.07 -2.13
CA LEU A 116 -13.61 -24.35 -1.45
C LEU A 116 -14.89 -24.89 -0.82
N ARG A 117 -15.71 -24.03 -0.20
CA ARG A 117 -16.98 -24.46 0.39
C ARG A 117 -18.01 -24.82 -0.66
N ASN A 118 -18.10 -24.06 -1.75
CA ASN A 118 -18.97 -24.41 -2.87
C ASN A 118 -18.56 -25.75 -3.51
N SER A 119 -17.28 -26.10 -3.46
CA SER A 119 -16.74 -27.38 -3.95
C SER A 119 -16.93 -28.55 -2.97
N SER A 120 -17.17 -28.26 -1.69
CA SER A 120 -17.27 -29.27 -0.62
C SER A 120 -18.63 -29.97 -0.52
N GLY A 121 -19.67 -29.45 -1.18
CA GLY A 121 -21.01 -30.04 -1.16
C GLY A 121 -21.75 -29.97 0.19
N LEU A 122 -21.26 -29.16 1.13
CA LEU A 122 -21.90 -28.93 2.44
C LEU A 122 -23.07 -27.93 2.31
N ASP A 123 -24.26 -28.32 2.78
CA ASP A 123 -25.49 -27.49 2.77
C ASP A 123 -25.52 -26.38 3.85
N ILE A 124 -24.45 -26.22 4.62
CA ILE A 124 -24.36 -25.17 5.65
C ILE A 124 -24.07 -23.83 4.98
N SER A 125 -25.12 -23.02 4.85
CA SER A 125 -25.09 -21.67 4.27
C SER A 125 -24.18 -20.71 5.04
N ARG A 126 -23.59 -19.74 4.31
CA ARG A 126 -22.80 -18.66 4.92
C ARG A 126 -23.72 -17.60 5.51
N GLY A 127 -23.31 -17.10 6.67
CA GLY A 127 -24.01 -16.00 7.30
C GLY A 127 -23.76 -14.66 6.59
N PRO A 128 -24.67 -13.69 6.78
CA PRO A 128 -24.56 -12.36 6.16
C PRO A 128 -23.29 -11.60 6.59
N GLY A 129 -22.73 -11.90 7.76
CA GLY A 129 -21.51 -11.29 8.27
C GLY A 129 -20.30 -11.54 7.38
N TYR A 130 -20.22 -12.73 6.77
CA TYR A 130 -19.10 -13.07 5.88
C TYR A 130 -19.07 -12.17 4.64
N TYR A 131 -20.23 -11.99 3.98
CA TYR A 131 -20.34 -11.11 2.81
C TYR A 131 -20.13 -9.65 3.16
N LEU A 132 -20.62 -9.21 4.33
CA LEU A 132 -20.39 -7.85 4.81
C LEU A 132 -18.89 -7.59 5.07
N ALA A 133 -18.17 -8.56 5.64
CA ALA A 133 -16.73 -8.47 5.84
C ALA A 133 -15.98 -8.38 4.50
N ILE A 134 -16.36 -9.18 3.50
CA ILE A 134 -15.79 -9.09 2.14
C ILE A 134 -16.03 -7.71 1.55
N LEU A 135 -17.25 -7.18 1.66
CA LEU A 135 -17.58 -5.86 1.15
C LEU A 135 -16.70 -4.77 1.80
N CYS A 136 -16.45 -4.86 3.10
CA CYS A 136 -15.56 -3.94 3.81
C CYS A 136 -14.10 -4.08 3.34
N VAL A 137 -13.60 -5.32 3.18
CA VAL A 137 -12.26 -5.60 2.64
C VAL A 137 -12.10 -4.99 1.25
N VAL A 138 -13.07 -5.23 0.35
CA VAL A 138 -13.11 -4.65 -1.00
C VAL A 138 -13.09 -3.12 -0.93
N ALA A 139 -13.96 -2.51 -0.12
CA ALA A 139 -14.00 -1.07 0.06
C ALA A 139 -12.63 -0.51 0.47
N VAL A 140 -11.99 -1.10 1.49
CA VAL A 140 -10.67 -0.68 1.98
C VAL A 140 -9.58 -0.81 0.91
N VAL A 141 -9.55 -1.93 0.16
CA VAL A 141 -8.57 -2.14 -0.91
C VAL A 141 -8.71 -1.07 -1.99
N PHE A 142 -9.92 -0.82 -2.47
CA PHE A 142 -10.17 0.13 -3.56
C PHE A 142 -10.09 1.59 -3.13
N THR A 143 -10.31 1.93 -1.85
CA THR A 143 -10.08 3.28 -1.34
C THR A 143 -8.60 3.57 -1.11
N THR A 144 -7.84 2.56 -0.67
CA THR A 144 -6.41 2.73 -0.31
C THR A 144 -5.51 2.61 -1.52
N PHE A 145 -5.87 1.81 -2.53
CA PHE A 145 -5.12 1.69 -3.79
C PHE A 145 -4.81 3.05 -4.45
N PRO A 146 -5.79 3.90 -4.79
CA PRO A 146 -5.52 5.21 -5.40
C PRO A 146 -4.83 6.16 -4.43
N LEU A 147 -4.98 5.98 -3.11
CA LEU A 147 -4.34 6.79 -2.09
C LEU A 147 -2.83 6.55 -2.02
N ILE A 148 -2.41 5.28 -2.17
CA ILE A 148 -0.99 4.90 -2.21
C ILE A 148 -0.35 5.35 -3.54
N LEU A 149 -1.10 5.27 -4.65
CA LEU A 149 -0.60 5.65 -5.97
C LEU A 149 -0.64 7.17 -6.22
N SER A 150 -1.51 7.92 -5.54
CA SER A 150 -1.55 9.37 -5.68
C SER A 150 -0.31 10.01 -5.07
N ARG A 151 0.47 10.72 -5.89
CA ARG A 151 1.62 11.49 -5.44
C ARG A 151 1.14 12.59 -4.49
N ASN A 152 1.66 12.60 -3.27
CA ASN A 152 1.20 13.51 -2.21
C ASN A 152 1.48 14.96 -2.65
N GLU A 153 0.51 15.87 -2.59
CA GLU A 153 0.69 17.26 -3.03
C GLU A 153 1.81 17.97 -2.24
N SER A 154 2.01 17.58 -0.98
CA SER A 154 3.14 18.02 -0.15
C SER A 154 4.50 17.56 -0.66
N GLN A 155 4.59 16.42 -1.35
CA GLN A 155 5.82 16.01 -2.03
C GLN A 155 6.06 16.84 -3.30
N ALA A 156 4.99 17.33 -3.94
CA ALA A 156 5.11 18.19 -5.10
C ALA A 156 5.58 19.61 -4.73
N THR A 157 5.09 20.18 -3.62
CA THR A 157 5.57 21.49 -3.13
C THR A 157 7.03 21.45 -2.70
N VAL A 158 7.44 20.43 -1.94
CA VAL A 158 8.86 20.25 -1.56
C VAL A 158 9.74 19.97 -2.78
N ALA A 159 9.26 19.23 -3.78
CA ALA A 159 9.99 19.02 -5.03
C ALA A 159 10.12 20.32 -5.86
N LEU A 160 9.11 21.19 -5.84
CA LEU A 160 9.16 22.52 -6.46
C LEU A 160 10.17 23.43 -5.73
N GLU A 161 10.11 23.49 -4.40
CA GLU A 161 11.10 24.24 -3.59
C GLU A 161 12.53 23.72 -3.82
N ARG A 162 12.70 22.41 -3.98
CA ARG A 162 13.99 21.80 -4.34
C ARG A 162 14.41 22.15 -5.77
N ALA A 163 13.48 22.23 -6.72
CA ALA A 163 13.79 22.66 -8.08
C ALA A 163 14.24 24.14 -8.11
N GLU A 164 13.62 25.00 -7.31
CA GLU A 164 14.03 26.40 -7.14
C GLU A 164 15.38 26.54 -6.43
N SER A 165 15.69 25.70 -5.44
CA SER A 165 16.96 25.74 -4.71
C SER A 165 18.12 25.11 -5.47
N GLN A 166 17.87 24.07 -6.28
CA GLN A 166 18.88 23.41 -7.13
C GLN A 166 19.50 24.35 -8.17
N GLY A 167 18.80 25.42 -8.58
CA GLY A 167 19.37 26.45 -9.45
C GLY A 167 20.35 27.39 -8.74
N LYS A 168 20.36 27.42 -7.41
CA LYS A 168 21.17 28.32 -6.56
C LYS A 168 22.27 27.59 -5.80
N ASP A 169 22.34 26.26 -5.92
CA ASP A 169 23.38 25.45 -5.29
C ASP A 169 24.72 25.67 -6.02
N GLU A 170 25.57 26.52 -5.43
CA GLU A 170 26.92 26.84 -5.93
C GLU A 170 27.75 25.57 -6.15
N VAL A 171 27.60 24.55 -5.31
CA VAL A 171 28.36 23.30 -5.44
C VAL A 171 27.86 22.49 -6.63
N ALA A 172 26.55 22.38 -6.81
CA ALA A 172 25.98 21.71 -7.99
C ALA A 172 26.29 22.48 -9.28
N MET A 173 26.29 23.81 -9.23
CA MET A 173 26.69 24.68 -10.35
C MET A 173 28.19 24.56 -10.64
N ALA A 174 29.04 24.50 -9.63
CA ALA A 174 30.48 24.28 -9.76
C ALA A 174 30.79 22.88 -10.30
N GLN A 175 30.07 21.84 -9.86
CA GLN A 175 30.18 20.49 -10.39
C GLN A 175 29.71 20.41 -11.85
N ARG A 176 28.57 21.04 -12.19
CA ARG A 176 28.08 21.12 -13.58
C ARG A 176 29.01 21.94 -14.47
N ALA A 177 29.57 23.02 -13.96
CA ALA A 177 30.55 23.83 -14.66
C ALA A 177 31.85 23.04 -14.88
N ALA A 178 32.36 22.35 -13.85
CA ALA A 178 33.51 21.45 -13.98
C ALA A 178 33.25 20.29 -14.96
N THR A 179 32.04 19.74 -14.96
CA THR A 179 31.62 18.69 -15.92
C THR A 179 31.51 19.23 -17.34
N LYS A 180 31.01 20.46 -17.53
CA LYS A 180 30.97 21.14 -18.85
C LYS A 180 32.36 21.57 -19.34
N GLN A 181 33.26 21.93 -18.44
CA GLN A 181 34.62 22.36 -18.76
C GLN A 181 35.54 21.18 -19.13
N GLN A 182 35.17 19.96 -18.73
CA GLN A 182 35.80 18.71 -19.20
C GLN A 182 35.33 18.37 -20.63
N ASP A 183 35.61 19.27 -21.57
CA ASP A 183 35.84 18.88 -22.96
C ASP A 183 37.23 18.21 -23.00
N ASN A 184 37.32 17.06 -22.31
CA ASN A 184 38.57 16.33 -22.14
C ASN A 184 38.79 15.53 -23.43
N PRO A 185 39.80 15.87 -24.25
CA PRO A 185 40.06 15.17 -25.51
C PRO A 185 40.39 13.68 -25.31
N LEU A 186 40.64 13.23 -24.08
CA LEU A 186 40.85 11.83 -23.72
C LEU A 186 39.57 11.06 -23.34
N LEU A 187 38.46 11.76 -23.04
CA LEU A 187 37.15 11.18 -22.69
C LEU A 187 36.15 11.30 -23.85
N ILE A 188 36.63 11.17 -25.08
CA ILE A 188 35.76 11.04 -26.26
C ILE A 188 35.03 9.68 -26.14
N ASP A 189 33.70 9.70 -26.03
CA ASP A 189 32.88 8.49 -26.02
C ASP A 189 32.84 7.84 -27.41
N ASP A 190 33.94 7.16 -27.75
CA ASP A 190 34.13 6.43 -28.99
C ASP A 190 33.45 5.05 -29.01
N ARG A 191 32.73 4.67 -27.95
CA ARG A 191 32.09 3.34 -27.92
C ARG A 191 31.04 3.21 -29.00
N ARG A 192 30.23 4.25 -29.21
CA ARG A 192 29.17 4.27 -30.24
C ARG A 192 29.76 4.30 -31.66
N SER A 193 30.82 5.07 -31.88
CA SER A 193 31.51 5.16 -33.18
C SER A 193 32.19 3.83 -33.55
N ARG A 194 32.88 3.19 -32.60
CA ARG A 194 33.52 1.88 -32.79
C ARG A 194 32.52 0.75 -33.00
N ALA A 195 31.39 0.75 -32.29
CA ALA A 195 30.32 -0.23 -32.50
C ALA A 195 29.73 -0.14 -33.93
N ALA A 196 29.49 1.08 -34.41
CA ALA A 196 29.01 1.31 -35.78
C ALA A 196 30.04 0.88 -36.85
N GLN A 197 31.34 1.11 -36.61
CA GLN A 197 32.40 0.64 -37.51
C GLN A 197 32.49 -0.89 -37.56
N ARG A 198 32.32 -1.58 -36.44
CA ARG A 198 32.29 -3.06 -36.40
C ARG A 198 31.13 -3.63 -37.20
N HIS A 199 29.93 -3.06 -37.07
CA HIS A 199 28.77 -3.48 -37.87
C HIS A 199 28.97 -3.23 -39.36
N LYS A 200 29.59 -2.12 -39.76
CA LYS A 200 29.89 -1.83 -41.18
C LYS A 200 30.97 -2.73 -41.77
N ARG A 201 31.92 -3.23 -40.97
CA ARG A 201 32.96 -4.17 -41.41
C ARG A 201 32.49 -5.62 -41.47
N ALA A 202 31.37 -5.94 -40.82
CA ALA A 202 30.79 -7.28 -40.77
C ALA A 202 29.67 -7.51 -41.81
N ARG A 203 29.41 -6.52 -42.67
CA ARG A 203 28.48 -6.58 -43.80
C ARG A 203 29.26 -6.55 -45.10
#